data_AF-L9YFZ5-F1
#
_entry.id   AF-L9YFZ5-F1
#
_cell.length_a   1.000
_cell.length_b   1.000
_cell.length_c   1.000
_cell.angle_alpha   90.00
_cell.angle_beta   90.00
_cell.angle_gamma   90.00
#
_symmetry.space_group_name_H-M   'P 1'
#
loop_
_entity.id
_entity.type
_entity.pdbx_description
1 polymer ?
#
loop_
_entity_poly.entity_id
_entity_poly.type
_entity_poly.pdbx_seq_one_letter_code
_entity_poly.pdbx_strand_id
1 'polypeptide(L)' 'MDEVLELADVVADSELEGLFVWLLRLVGLLAILGGLGLWLLTDITLVVPLALLVGGIALLVVPGIRLAVAELFG' A
#
# COMPACT_ATOMS: atom_id res chain seq x y z
N MET A 1 -26.05 14.22 13.55
CA MET A 1 -25.79 12.99 12.76
C MET A 1 -25.39 13.34 11.33
N ASP A 2 -25.65 14.57 10.85
CA ASP A 2 -25.15 15.08 9.56
C ASP A 2 -23.63 15.30 9.51
N GLU A 3 -23.04 16.00 10.47
CA GLU A 3 -21.63 16.44 10.37
C GLU A 3 -20.60 15.31 10.12
N VAL A 4 -20.85 14.11 10.64
CA VAL A 4 -19.91 12.97 10.48
C VAL A 4 -20.02 12.34 9.09
N LEU A 5 -21.22 12.32 8.50
CA LEU A 5 -21.43 11.86 7.14
C LEU A 5 -20.92 12.88 6.13
N GLU A 6 -21.10 14.16 6.40
CA GLU A 6 -20.57 15.25 5.57
C GLU A 6 -19.04 15.29 5.59
N LEU A 7 -18.40 15.03 6.74
CA LEU A 7 -16.94 14.89 6.82
C LEU A 7 -16.44 13.64 6.08
N ALA A 8 -17.22 12.55 6.10
CA ALA A 8 -16.89 11.32 5.39
C ALA A 8 -16.97 11.50 3.87
N ASP A 9 -17.99 12.19 3.36
CA ASP A 9 -18.10 12.55 1.95
C ASP A 9 -16.95 13.47 1.52
N VAL A 10 -16.57 14.47 2.32
CA VAL A 10 -15.42 15.34 2.03
C VAL A 10 -14.10 14.56 2.00
N VAL A 11 -13.90 13.59 2.90
CA VAL A 11 -12.70 12.73 2.89
C VAL A 11 -12.72 11.76 1.71
N ALA A 12 -13.90 11.26 1.32
CA ALA A 12 -14.08 10.38 0.17
C ALA A 12 -13.80 11.11 -1.16
N ASP A 13 -14.19 12.38 -1.28
CA ASP A 13 -13.91 13.22 -2.46
C ASP A 13 -12.51 13.89 -2.43
N SER A 14 -11.74 13.67 -1.36
CA SER A 14 -10.44 14.33 -1.19
C SER A 14 -9.29 13.58 -1.85
N GLU A 15 -8.28 14.35 -2.28
CA GLU A 15 -6.93 13.90 -2.66
C GLU A 15 -6.25 12.99 -1.62
N LEU A 16 -6.84 12.87 -0.43
CA LEU A 16 -6.48 11.94 0.64
C LEU A 16 -6.49 10.47 0.21
N GLU A 17 -7.43 10.03 -0.64
CA GLU A 17 -7.40 8.66 -1.15
C GLU A 17 -6.14 8.43 -2.00
N GLY A 18 -5.81 9.38 -2.88
CA GLY A 18 -4.59 9.37 -3.69
C GLY A 18 -3.32 9.43 -2.84
N LEU A 19 -3.30 10.29 -1.80
CA LEU A 19 -2.18 10.40 -0.85
C LEU A 19 -1.99 9.10 -0.05
N PHE A 20 -3.09 8.47 0.38
CA PHE A 20 -3.05 7.23 1.12
C PHE A 20 -2.50 6.08 0.27
N VAL A 21 -2.96 5.95 -0.98
CA VAL A 21 -2.40 4.99 -1.94
C VAL A 21 -0.92 5.26 -2.20
N TRP A 22 -0.52 6.53 -2.32
CA TRP A 22 0.87 6.92 -2.48
C TRP A 22 1.74 6.52 -1.27
N LEU A 23 1.27 6.76 -0.05
CA LEU A 23 1.96 6.35 1.18
C LEU A 23 2.10 4.83 1.27
N LEU A 24 1.05 4.06 0.94
CA LEU A 24 1.14 2.60 0.90
C LEU A 24 2.18 2.11 -0.11
N ARG A 25 2.26 2.75 -1.29
CA ARG A 25 3.30 2.44 -2.28
C ARG A 25 4.70 2.75 -1.78
N LEU A 26 4.88 3.87 -1.09
CA LEU A 26 6.16 4.24 -0.49
C LEU A 26 6.60 3.20 0.56
N VAL A 27 5.69 2.80 1.45
CA VAL A 27 5.96 1.75 2.44
C VAL A 27 6.28 0.41 1.74
N GLY A 28 5.53 0.06 0.69
CA GLY A 28 5.80 -1.15 -0.09
C GLY A 28 7.18 -1.14 -0.75
N LEU A 29 7.59 0.00 -1.31
CA LEU A 29 8.92 0.18 -1.88
C LEU A 29 10.03 0.04 -0.83
N LEU A 30 9.86 0.67 0.33
CA LEU A 30 10.79 0.56 1.45
C LEU A 30 10.87 -0.88 1.98
N ALA A 31 9.75 -1.60 2.02
CA ALA A 31 9.73 -3.01 2.38
C ALA A 31 10.51 -3.87 1.38
N ILE A 32 10.38 -3.63 0.08
CA ILE A 32 11.16 -4.35 -0.95
C ILE A 32 12.66 -4.06 -0.79
N LEU A 33 13.04 -2.79 -0.68
CA LEU A 33 14.44 -2.39 -0.51
C LEU A 33 15.02 -2.94 0.79
N GLY A 34 14.25 -2.90 1.88
CA GLY A 34 14.60 -3.50 3.16
C GLY A 34 14.78 -5.02 3.03
N GLY A 35 13.83 -5.72 2.40
CA GLY A 35 13.91 -7.16 2.15
C GLY A 35 15.15 -7.54 1.34
N LEU A 36 15.44 -6.81 0.25
CA LEU A 36 16.68 -6.98 -0.53
C LEU A 36 17.93 -6.73 0.32
N GLY A 37 17.95 -5.64 1.09
CA GLY A 37 19.07 -5.31 1.96
C GLY A 37 19.32 -6.39 3.01
N LEU A 38 18.27 -6.86 3.68
CA LEU A 38 18.35 -7.95 4.65
C LEU A 38 18.82 -9.25 4.00
N TRP A 39 18.33 -9.58 2.81
CA TRP A 39 18.76 -10.78 2.10
C TRP A 39 20.23 -10.75 1.67
N LEU A 40 20.71 -9.59 1.20
CA LEU A 40 22.05 -9.45 0.60
C LEU A 40 23.14 -9.10 1.63
N LEU A 41 22.79 -8.43 2.72
CA LEU A 41 23.76 -7.83 3.64
C LEU A 41 23.78 -8.48 5.02
N THR A 42 22.86 -9.39 5.31
CA THR A 42 22.72 -9.98 6.65
C THR A 42 22.40 -11.47 6.63
N ASP A 43 22.89 -12.20 7.63
CA ASP A 43 22.68 -13.65 7.79
C ASP A 43 21.39 -13.99 8.54
N ILE A 44 20.27 -13.35 8.18
CA ILE A 44 18.96 -13.70 8.72
C ILE A 44 18.26 -14.73 7.84
N THR A 45 17.40 -15.52 8.47
CA THR A 45 16.61 -16.54 7.78
C THR A 45 15.77 -15.94 6.65
N LEU A 46 15.68 -16.67 5.53
CA LEU A 46 15.02 -16.22 4.29
C LEU A 46 13.54 -15.80 4.47
N VAL A 47 12.88 -16.26 5.53
CA VAL A 47 11.47 -15.96 5.81
C VAL A 47 11.21 -14.46 5.93
N VAL A 48 12.07 -13.73 6.64
CA VAL A 48 11.86 -12.28 6.88
C VAL A 48 12.07 -11.46 5.60
N PRO A 49 13.18 -11.60 4.85
CA PRO A 49 13.35 -10.94 3.57
C PRO A 49 12.24 -11.27 2.57
N LEU A 50 11.84 -12.54 2.49
CA LEU A 50 10.80 -12.97 1.55
C LEU A 50 9.43 -12.38 1.90
N ALA A 51 9.07 -12.35 3.20
CA ALA A 51 7.85 -11.72 3.65
C ALA A 51 7.82 -10.22 3.33
N LEU A 52 8.93 -9.51 3.51
CA LEU A 52 9.06 -8.11 3.14
C LEU A 52 8.93 -7.87 1.63
N LEU A 53 9.53 -8.73 0.82
CA LEU A 53 9.42 -8.66 -0.64
C LEU A 53 7.99 -8.89 -1.13
N VAL A 54 7.37 -9.99 -0.69
CA VAL A 54 6.00 -10.35 -1.10
C VAL A 54 5.00 -9.34 -0.57
N GLY A 55 5.12 -8.94 0.71
CA GLY A 55 4.26 -7.92 1.31
C GLY A 55 4.42 -6.55 0.66
N GLY A 56 5.65 -6.15 0.34
CA GLY A 56 5.92 -4.90 -0.36
C GLY A 56 5.35 -4.87 -1.78
N ILE A 57 5.45 -5.98 -2.53
CA ILE A 57 4.81 -6.12 -3.84
C ILE A 57 3.29 -6.04 -3.70
N ALA A 58 2.71 -6.73 -2.71
CA ALA A 58 1.27 -6.68 -2.46
C ALA A 58 0.81 -5.24 -2.18
N LEU A 59 1.55 -4.49 -1.36
CA LEU A 59 1.26 -3.07 -1.07
C LEU A 59 1.35 -2.16 -2.31
N LEU A 60 2.21 -2.48 -3.28
CA LEU A 60 2.32 -1.73 -4.54
C LEU A 60 1.17 -2.02 -5.50
N VAL A 61 0.71 -3.27 -5.55
CA VAL A 61 -0.20 -3.78 -6.58
C VAL A 61 -1.66 -3.75 -6.13
N VAL A 62 -1.97 -4.20 -4.91
CA VAL A 62 -3.35 -4.35 -4.41
C VAL A 62 -4.15 -3.04 -4.44
N PRO A 63 -3.62 -1.88 -4.00
CA PRO A 63 -4.36 -0.63 -4.06
C PRO A 63 -4.71 -0.22 -5.49
N GLY A 64 -3.79 -0.45 -6.44
CA GLY A 64 -4.01 -0.12 -7.85
C GLY A 64 -5.04 -1.02 -8.53
N ILE A 65 -5.07 -2.31 -8.19
CA ILE A 65 -6.07 -3.26 -8.72
C ILE A 65 -7.46 -2.91 -8.20
N ARG A 66 -7.60 -2.55 -6.92
CA ARG A 66 -8.91 -2.19 -6.32
C ARG A 66 -9.57 -1.04 -7.08
N LEU A 67 -8.80 -0.02 -7.44
CA LEU A 67 -9.27 1.15 -8.18
C LEU A 67 -9.72 0.76 -9.61
N ALA A 68 -8.89 0.01 -10.33
CA ALA A 68 -9.22 -0.46 -11.68
C ALA A 68 -10.46 -1.39 -11.71
N VAL A 69 -10.65 -2.20 -10.67
CA VAL A 69 -11.83 -3.08 -10.54
C VAL A 69 -13.08 -2.28 -10.20
N ALA A 70 -12.99 -1.29 -9.30
CA ALA A 70 -14.12 -0.43 -8.98
C ALA A 70 -14.60 0.36 -10.21
N GLU A 71 -13.67 0.90 -11.01
CA GLU A 71 -13.98 1.60 -12.27
C GLU A 71 -14.58 0.67 -13.35
N LEU A 72 -14.20 -0.60 -13.38
CA LEU A 72 -14.69 -1.55 -14.40
C LEU A 72 -16.09 -2.12 -14.11
N PHE A 73 -16.48 -2.20 -12.84
CA PHE A 73 -17.72 -2.86 -12.41
C PHE A 73 -18.73 -1.92 -11.72
N GLY A 74 -18.40 -0.65 -11.53
CA GLY A 74 -19.32 0.41 -11.09
C GLY A 74 -20.02 1.09 -12.26
#